data_AF-A0A1H0S9C0-F1
#
_entry.id   AF-A0A1H0S9C0-F1
#
_cell.length_a   1.000
_cell.length_b   1.000
_cell.length_c   1.000
_cell.angle_alpha   90.00
_cell.angle_beta   90.00
_cell.angle_gamma   90.00
#
_symmetry.space_group_name_H-M   'P 1'
#
loop_
_entity.id
_entity.type
_entity.pdbx_description
1 polymer ?
#
loop_
_entity_poly.entity_id
_entity_poly.type
_entity_poly.pdbx_seq_one_letter_code
_entity_poly.pdbx_strand_id
1 'polypeptide(L)'
;MNRWSDPVGEALAVALAGDPSAFAGQPSQLRLKLSRLLGDDAHTYRAQVHLVVTALDENVPAELLAAAPLSAADVDRHAQILAQARGWTDEAAHTAIGLWVRALDIDAQLEPVARHASDGGWLVSTPSSGSTSSLEPAPVSGGGRVSGEDAFPDGDAEDVGTGSNRDFPVTAGAQDASTVLPPTVDSTRWPLSCPTGRR
;
A
#
# COMPACT_ATOMS: atom_id res chain seq x y z
N MET A 1 -14.42 -8.23 -23.55
CA MET A 1 -14.75 -8.21 -22.11
C MET A 1 -13.47 -7.87 -21.35
N ASN A 2 -13.27 -6.60 -21.02
CA ASN A 2 -12.07 -6.11 -20.32
C ASN A 2 -12.12 -6.63 -18.88
N ARG A 3 -11.32 -7.65 -18.59
CA ARG A 3 -11.21 -8.28 -17.27
C ARG A 3 -10.47 -7.37 -16.26
N TRP A 4 -10.20 -6.12 -16.65
CA TRP A 4 -9.11 -5.27 -16.16
C TRP A 4 -9.54 -3.83 -15.83
N SER A 5 -10.82 -3.49 -15.98
CA SER A 5 -11.35 -2.24 -15.42
C SER A 5 -11.51 -2.42 -13.92
N ASP A 6 -10.41 -2.24 -13.21
CA ASP A 6 -10.42 -2.11 -11.76
C ASP A 6 -10.82 -0.66 -11.46
N PRO A 7 -12.04 -0.41 -10.94
CA PRO A 7 -12.56 0.94 -10.76
C PRO A 7 -11.72 1.75 -9.78
N VAL A 8 -11.02 1.11 -8.84
CA VAL A 8 -10.10 1.81 -7.94
C VAL A 8 -8.85 2.25 -8.68
N GLY A 9 -8.31 1.41 -9.56
CA GLY A 9 -7.17 1.76 -10.41
C GLY A 9 -7.48 2.92 -11.35
N GLU A 10 -8.66 2.90 -12.00
CA GLU A 10 -9.12 3.99 -12.86
C GLU A 10 -9.36 5.29 -12.06
N ALA A 11 -10.05 5.19 -10.91
CA ALA A 11 -10.23 6.33 -10.02
C ALA A 11 -8.91 6.90 -9.49
N LEU A 12 -7.92 6.03 -9.21
CA LEU A 12 -6.58 6.46 -8.80
C LEU A 12 -5.86 7.17 -9.94
N ALA A 13 -5.86 6.63 -11.16
CA ALA A 13 -5.27 7.29 -12.34
C ALA A 13 -5.90 8.67 -12.57
N VAL A 14 -7.23 8.79 -12.49
CA VAL A 14 -7.96 10.06 -12.57
C VAL A 14 -7.64 10.99 -11.40
N ALA A 15 -7.44 10.44 -10.20
CA ALA A 15 -7.04 11.22 -9.04
C ALA A 15 -5.66 11.84 -9.22
N LEU A 16 -4.73 11.14 -9.88
CA LEU A 16 -3.35 11.58 -10.07
C LEU A 16 -3.20 12.47 -11.29
N ALA A 17 -3.93 12.23 -12.40
CA ALA A 17 -4.02 13.04 -13.63
C ALA A 17 -2.89 14.08 -13.85
N GLY A 18 -1.64 13.61 -13.92
CA GLY A 18 -0.45 14.41 -14.23
C GLY A 18 0.43 14.87 -13.06
N ASP A 19 0.00 14.69 -11.81
CA ASP A 19 0.81 14.96 -10.62
C ASP A 19 0.73 13.80 -9.61
N PRO A 20 1.67 12.84 -9.70
CA PRO A 20 1.70 11.70 -8.79
C PRO A 20 2.10 12.08 -7.36
N SER A 21 2.66 13.27 -7.16
CA SER A 21 3.08 13.80 -5.85
C SER A 21 2.02 14.70 -5.21
N ALA A 22 0.89 14.95 -5.87
CA ALA A 22 -0.18 15.81 -5.39
C ALA A 22 -0.72 15.44 -3.99
N PHE A 23 -0.56 14.17 -3.59
CA PHE A 23 -1.02 13.65 -2.30
C PHE A 23 0.09 13.25 -1.35
N ALA A 24 1.36 13.56 -1.66
CA ALA A 24 2.48 13.24 -0.78
C ALA A 24 2.24 13.82 0.63
N GLY A 25 2.25 12.95 1.64
CA GLY A 25 1.96 13.34 3.04
C GLY A 25 0.49 13.67 3.34
N GLN A 26 -0.44 13.44 2.41
CA GLN A 26 -1.87 13.74 2.57
C GLN A 26 -2.77 12.53 2.27
N PRO A 27 -2.61 11.40 2.99
CA PRO A 27 -3.39 10.17 2.74
C PRO A 27 -4.91 10.37 2.88
N SER A 28 -5.33 11.23 3.81
CA SER A 28 -6.75 11.59 4.00
C SER A 28 -7.35 12.29 2.78
N GLN A 29 -6.59 13.13 2.09
CA GLN A 29 -7.07 13.83 0.88
C GLN A 29 -7.22 12.86 -0.29
N LEU A 30 -6.26 11.94 -0.47
CA LEU A 30 -6.38 10.90 -1.47
C LEU A 30 -7.61 10.03 -1.21
N ARG A 31 -7.82 9.59 0.05
CA ARG A 31 -9.00 8.80 0.43
C ARG A 31 -10.30 9.52 0.09
N LEU A 32 -10.43 10.80 0.47
CA LEU A 32 -11.62 11.59 0.15
C LEU A 32 -11.84 11.73 -1.35
N LYS A 33 -10.77 11.95 -2.13
CA LYS A 33 -10.86 12.05 -3.60
C LYS A 33 -11.31 10.73 -4.23
N LEU A 34 -10.72 9.61 -3.81
CA LEU A 34 -11.12 8.27 -4.27
C LEU A 34 -12.58 7.97 -3.91
N SER A 35 -13.02 8.25 -2.68
CA SER A 35 -14.42 8.05 -2.29
C SER A 35 -15.39 8.89 -3.13
N ARG A 36 -15.01 10.11 -3.52
CA ARG A 36 -15.83 10.95 -4.42
C ARG A 36 -15.88 10.41 -5.85
N LEU A 37 -14.75 9.92 -6.37
CA LEU A 37 -14.66 9.37 -7.74
C LEU A 37 -15.39 8.04 -7.86
N LEU A 38 -15.34 7.19 -6.83
CA LEU A 38 -16.06 5.91 -6.79
C LEU A 38 -17.57 6.07 -6.51
N GLY A 39 -17.99 7.22 -5.96
CA GLY A 39 -19.39 7.51 -5.68
C GLY A 39 -20.03 6.48 -4.74
N ASP A 40 -21.20 5.99 -5.12
CA ASP A 40 -21.96 5.02 -4.32
C ASP A 40 -21.20 3.71 -4.11
N ASP A 41 -20.31 3.32 -5.03
CA ASP A 41 -19.55 2.07 -4.95
C ASP A 41 -18.35 2.13 -3.98
N ALA A 42 -18.07 3.30 -3.38
CA ALA A 42 -16.92 3.47 -2.49
C ALA A 42 -16.92 2.49 -1.29
N HIS A 43 -18.09 2.05 -0.83
CA HIS A 43 -18.20 1.08 0.25
C HIS A 43 -17.77 -0.33 -0.18
N THR A 44 -18.10 -0.74 -1.41
CA THR A 44 -17.69 -2.01 -2.03
C THR A 44 -16.17 -2.12 -2.12
N TYR A 45 -15.51 -1.01 -2.43
CA TYR A 45 -14.06 -0.95 -2.64
C TYR A 45 -13.26 -0.45 -1.43
N ARG A 46 -13.87 -0.40 -0.24
CA ARG A 46 -13.24 0.15 0.97
C ARG A 46 -11.89 -0.48 1.30
N ALA A 47 -11.75 -1.80 1.12
CA ALA A 47 -10.50 -2.52 1.37
C ALA A 47 -9.39 -2.08 0.40
N GLN A 48 -9.68 -2.01 -0.91
CA GLN A 48 -8.72 -1.58 -1.92
C GLN A 48 -8.32 -0.11 -1.76
N VAL A 49 -9.28 0.77 -1.45
CA VAL A 49 -8.99 2.18 -1.12
C VAL A 49 -8.06 2.28 0.09
N HIS A 50 -8.26 1.43 1.11
CA HIS A 50 -7.36 1.39 2.25
C HIS A 50 -5.94 0.96 1.85
N LEU A 51 -5.81 -0.09 1.02
CA LEU A 51 -4.50 -0.54 0.53
C LEU A 51 -3.75 0.57 -0.22
N VAL A 52 -4.42 1.26 -1.14
CA VAL A 52 -3.81 2.36 -1.93
C VAL A 52 -3.36 3.50 -1.03
N VAL A 53 -4.20 3.90 -0.07
CA VAL A 53 -3.91 5.02 0.84
C VAL A 53 -2.77 4.67 1.81
N THR A 54 -2.73 3.44 2.31
CA THR A 54 -1.62 2.99 3.17
C THR A 54 -0.32 2.83 2.37
N ALA A 55 -0.38 2.40 1.10
CA ALA A 55 0.80 2.39 0.24
C ALA A 55 1.35 3.82 -0.01
N LEU A 56 0.48 4.82 -0.12
CA LEU A 56 0.91 6.23 -0.19
C LEU A 56 1.63 6.67 1.09
N ASP A 57 1.11 6.28 2.26
CA ASP A 57 1.72 6.58 3.57
C ASP A 57 3.13 5.99 3.70
N GLU A 58 3.36 4.83 3.08
CA GLU A 58 4.67 4.17 2.93
C GLU A 58 5.54 4.75 1.80
N ASN A 59 5.13 5.87 1.19
CA ASN A 59 5.90 6.52 0.12
C ASN A 59 6.13 5.66 -1.14
N VAL A 60 5.36 4.58 -1.31
CA VAL A 60 5.41 3.67 -2.48
C VAL A 60 5.41 4.40 -3.83
N PRO A 61 4.54 5.40 -4.11
CA PRO A 61 4.53 6.03 -5.43
C PRO A 61 5.85 6.72 -5.78
N ALA A 62 6.52 7.34 -4.80
CA ALA A 62 7.81 7.99 -5.04
C ALA A 62 8.91 6.97 -5.32
N GLU A 63 8.91 5.84 -4.61
CA GLU A 63 9.87 4.74 -4.83
C GLU A 63 9.69 4.10 -6.20
N LEU A 64 8.44 3.84 -6.61
CA LEU A 64 8.14 3.25 -7.92
C LEU A 64 8.56 4.18 -9.07
N LEU A 65 8.32 5.49 -8.94
CA LEU A 65 8.76 6.48 -9.93
C LEU A 65 10.29 6.58 -10.01
N ALA A 66 10.97 6.53 -8.87
CA ALA A 66 12.43 6.57 -8.82
C ALA A 66 13.09 5.31 -9.41
N ALA A 67 12.39 4.17 -9.36
CA ALA A 67 12.84 2.89 -9.89
C ALA A 67 12.43 2.64 -11.35
N ALA A 68 11.70 3.55 -12.01
CA ALA A 68 11.24 3.38 -13.38
C ALA A 68 12.40 3.43 -14.40
N PRO A 69 12.41 2.56 -15.44
CA PRO A 69 11.42 1.53 -15.77
C PRO A 69 11.49 0.30 -14.85
N LEU A 70 10.34 -0.25 -14.47
CA LEU A 70 10.24 -1.37 -13.53
C LEU A 70 10.29 -2.71 -14.25
N SER A 71 11.06 -3.66 -13.73
CA SER A 71 10.95 -5.08 -14.11
C SER A 71 9.91 -5.81 -13.26
N ALA A 72 9.47 -6.99 -13.69
CA ALA A 72 8.60 -7.85 -12.88
C ALA A 72 9.22 -8.19 -11.51
N ALA A 73 10.54 -8.43 -11.48
CA ALA A 73 11.25 -8.73 -10.24
C ALA A 73 11.30 -7.53 -9.28
N ASP A 74 11.30 -6.30 -9.80
CA ASP A 74 11.23 -5.10 -8.97
C ASP A 74 9.83 -4.93 -8.37
N VAL A 75 8.77 -5.21 -9.14
CA VAL A 75 7.39 -5.22 -8.64
C VAL A 75 7.25 -6.22 -7.49
N ASP A 76 7.73 -7.46 -7.68
CA ASP A 76 7.70 -8.50 -6.65
C ASP A 76 8.49 -8.09 -5.40
N ARG A 77 9.68 -7.48 -5.59
CA ARG A 77 10.51 -6.98 -4.48
C ARG A 77 9.78 -5.89 -3.68
N HIS A 78 9.18 -4.90 -4.34
CA HIS A 78 8.45 -3.83 -3.66
C HIS A 78 7.22 -4.38 -2.92
N ALA A 79 6.51 -5.34 -3.52
CA ALA A 79 5.39 -6.01 -2.85
C ALA A 79 5.84 -6.77 -1.60
N GLN A 80 6.96 -7.50 -1.65
CA GLN A 80 7.52 -8.20 -0.48
C GLN A 80 7.95 -7.23 0.63
N ILE A 81 8.62 -6.12 0.28
CA ILE A 81 9.03 -5.08 1.24
C ILE A 81 7.79 -4.50 1.93
N LEU A 82 6.76 -4.14 1.16
CA LEU A 82 5.51 -3.59 1.69
C LEU A 82 4.77 -4.59 2.58
N ALA A 83 4.72 -5.86 2.18
CA ALA A 83 4.12 -6.94 2.96
C ALA A 83 4.82 -7.10 4.32
N GLN A 84 6.15 -7.09 4.34
CA GLN A 84 6.94 -7.19 5.58
C GLN A 84 6.78 -5.97 6.49
N ALA A 85 6.80 -4.77 5.92
CA ALA A 85 6.72 -3.52 6.69
C ALA A 85 5.36 -3.35 7.41
N ARG A 86 4.26 -3.74 6.75
CA ARG A 86 2.89 -3.55 7.28
C ARG A 86 2.24 -4.84 7.81
N GLY A 87 2.92 -5.99 7.71
CA GLY A 87 2.35 -7.29 8.07
C GLY A 87 1.18 -7.70 7.17
N TRP A 88 1.20 -7.29 5.90
CA TRP A 88 0.18 -7.65 4.92
C TRP A 88 0.45 -9.02 4.31
N THR A 89 -0.59 -9.62 3.71
CA THR A 89 -0.39 -10.77 2.83
C THR A 89 0.31 -10.35 1.56
N ASP A 90 1.06 -11.26 0.94
CA ASP A 90 1.71 -11.01 -0.34
C ASP A 90 0.69 -10.55 -1.40
N GLU A 91 -0.48 -11.18 -1.46
CA GLU A 91 -1.56 -10.82 -2.40
C GLU A 91 -2.03 -9.36 -2.23
N ALA A 92 -2.21 -8.89 -0.99
CA ALA A 92 -2.64 -7.52 -0.72
C ALA A 92 -1.56 -6.51 -1.15
N ALA A 93 -0.29 -6.80 -0.88
CA ALA A 93 0.81 -5.96 -1.29
C ALA A 93 0.95 -5.89 -2.82
N HIS A 94 0.89 -7.05 -3.52
CA HIS A 94 0.92 -7.08 -4.99
C HIS A 94 -0.28 -6.32 -5.59
N THR A 95 -1.46 -6.42 -4.98
CA THR A 95 -2.63 -5.65 -5.40
C THR A 95 -2.38 -4.15 -5.28
N ALA A 96 -1.82 -3.69 -4.16
CA ALA A 96 -1.51 -2.28 -3.93
C ALA A 96 -0.46 -1.75 -4.93
N ILE A 97 0.66 -2.46 -5.10
CA ILE A 97 1.70 -2.10 -6.08
C ILE A 97 1.12 -2.09 -7.50
N GLY A 98 0.34 -3.11 -7.86
CA GLY A 98 -0.28 -3.23 -9.18
C GLY A 98 -1.28 -2.11 -9.50
N LEU A 99 -1.99 -1.57 -8.50
CA LEU A 99 -2.84 -0.39 -8.65
C LEU A 99 -2.02 0.88 -8.89
N TRP A 100 -0.93 1.06 -8.15
CA TRP A 100 -0.03 2.22 -8.31
C TRP A 100 0.73 2.21 -9.64
N VAL A 101 1.32 1.08 -10.04
CA VAL A 101 2.03 0.96 -11.34
C VAL A 101 1.12 1.35 -12.49
N ARG A 102 -0.13 0.86 -12.48
CA ARG A 102 -1.14 1.21 -13.48
C ARG A 102 -1.54 2.68 -13.43
N ALA A 103 -1.78 3.22 -12.24
CA ALA A 103 -2.22 4.61 -12.11
C ALA A 103 -1.13 5.64 -12.44
N LEU A 104 0.14 5.27 -12.27
CA LEU A 104 1.30 6.08 -12.63
C LEU A 104 1.71 5.92 -14.09
N ASP A 105 1.06 5.03 -14.84
CA ASP A 105 1.41 4.69 -16.22
C ASP A 105 2.90 4.33 -16.38
N ILE A 106 3.45 3.63 -15.39
CA ILE A 106 4.85 3.18 -15.45
C ILE A 106 4.90 1.98 -16.38
N ASP A 107 5.72 2.08 -17.44
CA ASP A 107 6.08 0.95 -18.30
C ASP A 107 6.77 -0.14 -17.46
N ALA A 108 5.97 -1.07 -16.95
CA ALA A 108 6.47 -2.30 -16.40
C ALA A 108 6.86 -3.19 -17.57
N GLN A 109 8.16 -3.41 -17.77
CA GLN A 109 8.68 -4.43 -18.68
C GLN A 109 8.40 -5.79 -18.04
N LEU A 110 7.12 -6.18 -18.05
CA LEU A 110 6.61 -7.51 -17.75
C LEU A 110 6.93 -8.41 -18.94
N GLU A 111 8.19 -8.45 -19.35
CA GLU A 111 8.66 -9.57 -20.13
C GLU A 111 8.39 -10.78 -19.23
N PRO A 112 7.53 -11.73 -19.66
CA PRO A 112 7.45 -12.98 -18.95
C PRO A 112 8.88 -13.49 -18.98
N VAL A 113 9.53 -13.59 -17.81
CA VAL A 113 10.74 -14.37 -17.68
C VAL A 113 10.31 -15.72 -18.24
N ALA A 114 10.65 -15.95 -19.50
CA ALA A 114 10.48 -17.21 -20.17
C ALA A 114 11.22 -18.11 -19.22
N ARG A 115 10.44 -18.88 -18.44
CA ARG A 115 10.96 -19.88 -17.52
C ARG A 115 11.99 -20.56 -18.37
N HIS A 116 13.25 -20.38 -18.00
CA HIS A 116 14.37 -20.94 -18.70
C HIS A 116 14.01 -22.41 -18.82
N ALA A 117 13.48 -22.79 -19.98
CA ALA A 117 13.49 -24.13 -20.45
C ALA A 117 14.98 -24.35 -20.62
N SER A 118 15.62 -24.76 -19.53
CA SER A 118 16.91 -25.41 -19.53
C SER A 118 16.69 -26.76 -20.22
N ASP A 119 16.33 -26.68 -21.49
CA ASP A 119 16.47 -27.68 -22.52
C ASP A 119 17.89 -27.45 -23.03
N GLY A 120 18.87 -28.04 -22.35
CA GLY A 120 20.27 -27.72 -22.64
C GLY A 120 21.28 -28.17 -21.62
N GLY A 121 21.36 -29.47 -21.39
CA GLY A 121 22.63 -30.18 -21.19
C GLY A 121 23.60 -29.65 -20.14
N TRP A 122 23.39 -30.01 -18.87
CA TRP A 122 24.50 -30.19 -17.95
C TRP A 122 24.76 -31.68 -17.79
N LEU A 123 25.80 -32.12 -18.49
CA LEU A 123 26.41 -33.42 -18.32
C LEU A 123 26.71 -33.63 -16.84
N VAL A 124 26.11 -34.68 -16.29
CA VAL A 124 26.39 -35.18 -14.96
C VAL A 124 27.83 -35.71 -14.93
N SER A 125 28.76 -34.87 -14.50
CA SER A 125 30.08 -35.34 -14.05
C SER A 125 29.99 -35.48 -12.54
N THR A 126 29.69 -36.69 -12.08
CA THR A 126 29.86 -37.10 -10.69
C THR A 126 31.36 -37.20 -10.37
N PRO A 127 31.92 -36.37 -9.48
CA PRO A 127 33.17 -36.76 -8.84
C PRO A 127 32.88 -37.83 -7.79
N SER A 128 33.24 -39.05 -8.17
CA SER A 128 33.89 -40.10 -7.37
C SER A 128 33.74 -40.01 -5.85
N SER A 129 33.06 -41.02 -5.30
CA SER A 129 33.14 -41.41 -3.88
C SER A 129 34.59 -41.45 -3.40
N GLY A 130 34.85 -40.75 -2.30
CA GLY A 130 36.13 -40.73 -1.62
C GLY A 130 35.95 -40.57 -0.12
N SER A 131 36.06 -41.71 0.57
CA SER A 131 36.55 -41.89 1.93
C SER A 131 35.69 -41.48 3.14
N THR A 132 35.45 -42.52 3.93
CA THR A 132 34.83 -42.62 5.24
C THR A 132 35.77 -42.14 6.36
N SER A 133 35.29 -41.27 7.24
CA SER A 133 35.72 -41.16 8.63
C SER A 133 34.50 -40.61 9.40
N SER A 134 33.69 -41.46 10.02
CA SER A 134 33.94 -42.15 11.29
C SER A 134 34.35 -41.16 12.38
N LEU A 135 33.37 -40.73 13.17
CA LEU A 135 33.46 -40.45 14.61
C LEU A 135 32.03 -40.17 15.13
N GLU A 136 31.53 -41.14 15.89
CA GLU A 136 30.37 -41.08 16.77
C GLU A 136 30.49 -39.93 17.80
N PRO A 137 29.38 -39.37 18.30
CA PRO A 137 28.97 -39.80 19.64
C PRO A 137 27.45 -39.86 19.93
N ALA A 138 27.04 -41.00 20.52
CA ALA A 138 26.10 -41.25 21.63
C ALA A 138 24.74 -40.51 21.76
N PRO A 139 23.62 -41.25 21.96
CA PRO A 139 22.35 -40.70 22.43
C PRO A 139 22.29 -40.63 23.97
N VAL A 140 22.02 -39.45 24.53
CA VAL A 140 21.61 -39.32 25.93
C VAL A 140 20.08 -39.31 26.02
N SER A 141 19.55 -40.45 26.47
CA SER A 141 18.23 -40.56 27.08
C SER A 141 18.20 -39.75 28.38
N GLY A 142 17.26 -38.80 28.48
CA GLY A 142 16.97 -38.05 29.69
C GLY A 142 15.48 -37.77 29.78
N GLY A 143 14.79 -38.52 30.63
CA GLY A 143 13.37 -38.36 30.90
C GLY A 143 13.05 -37.12 31.72
N GLY A 144 11.80 -36.67 31.63
CA GLY A 144 11.28 -35.57 32.43
C GLY A 144 9.78 -35.40 32.23
N ARG A 145 8.99 -36.31 32.82
CA ARG A 145 7.56 -36.07 33.06
C ARG A 145 7.47 -35.10 34.23
N VAL A 146 6.90 -33.92 34.01
CA VAL A 146 6.38 -33.08 35.08
C VAL A 146 4.87 -32.96 34.87
N SER A 147 4.14 -33.64 35.75
CA SER A 147 2.76 -33.30 36.05
C SER A 147 2.76 -31.97 36.80
N GLY A 148 1.85 -31.09 36.40
CA GLY A 148 1.51 -29.86 37.10
C GLY A 148 0.05 -29.54 36.79
N GLU A 149 -0.84 -30.08 37.63
CA GLU A 149 -2.12 -29.47 37.93
C GLU A 149 -1.90 -28.00 38.32
N ASP A 150 -2.69 -27.06 37.78
CA ASP A 150 -3.51 -26.16 38.60
C ASP A 150 -4.39 -25.23 37.74
N ALA A 151 -5.68 -25.27 38.11
CA ALA A 151 -6.72 -24.26 38.04
C ALA A 151 -6.57 -23.04 37.10
N PHE A 152 -7.51 -22.93 36.15
CA PHE A 152 -8.06 -21.63 35.76
C PHE A 152 -9.59 -21.67 35.85
N PRO A 153 -10.22 -20.66 36.49
CA PRO A 153 -11.62 -20.68 36.89
C PRO A 153 -12.59 -20.42 35.74
N ASP A 154 -13.79 -20.99 35.92
CA ASP A 154 -15.05 -20.67 35.24
C ASP A 154 -15.25 -19.15 35.25
N GLY A 155 -15.20 -18.55 34.06
CA GLY A 155 -15.55 -17.16 33.85
C GLY A 155 -17.03 -17.09 33.50
N ASP A 156 -17.85 -16.88 34.53
CA ASP A 156 -19.28 -16.57 34.44
C ASP A 156 -19.54 -15.48 33.38
N ALA A 157 -20.42 -15.82 32.45
CA ALA A 157 -20.97 -14.93 31.44
C ALA A 157 -22.03 -14.03 32.09
N GLU A 158 -21.58 -12.98 32.78
CA GLU A 158 -22.49 -11.96 33.30
C GLU A 158 -22.79 -10.91 32.24
N ASP A 159 -24.00 -11.03 31.71
CA ASP A 159 -25.02 -9.99 31.67
C ASP A 159 -24.97 -8.91 30.58
N VAL A 160 -26.13 -8.82 29.94
CA VAL A 160 -26.44 -8.01 28.76
C VAL A 160 -26.95 -6.66 29.25
N GLY A 161 -26.03 -5.75 29.52
CA GLY A 161 -26.32 -4.36 29.86
C GLY A 161 -26.81 -3.55 28.65
N THR A 162 -28.09 -3.68 28.32
CA THR A 162 -28.82 -2.81 27.39
C THR A 162 -29.03 -1.43 28.04
N GLY A 163 -28.04 -0.55 27.92
CA GLY A 163 -28.03 0.78 28.53
C GLY A 163 -28.15 1.91 27.51
N SER A 164 -29.32 2.05 26.91
CA SER A 164 -29.73 3.26 26.20
C SER A 164 -29.96 4.40 27.19
N ASN A 165 -29.17 5.47 27.13
CA ASN A 165 -29.55 6.87 27.46
C ASN A 165 -28.36 7.76 27.07
N ARG A 166 -28.41 8.52 25.97
CA ARG A 166 -29.00 9.87 25.90
C ARG A 166 -28.68 10.69 27.15
N ASP A 167 -27.59 11.45 27.09
CA ASP A 167 -27.53 12.84 27.55
C ASP A 167 -26.17 13.43 27.16
N PHE A 168 -26.08 13.98 25.94
CA PHE A 168 -25.04 14.95 25.62
C PHE A 168 -25.68 16.33 25.73
N PRO A 169 -25.19 17.22 26.62
CA PRO A 169 -25.70 18.57 26.73
C PRO A 169 -25.42 19.32 25.44
N VAL A 170 -26.49 19.85 24.85
CA VAL A 170 -26.45 20.86 23.79
C VAL A 170 -25.82 22.13 24.37
N THR A 171 -24.53 22.34 24.15
CA THR A 171 -23.92 23.65 24.34
C THR A 171 -24.16 24.47 23.09
N ALA A 172 -25.32 25.13 23.07
CA ALA A 172 -25.51 26.33 22.28
C ALA A 172 -24.61 27.44 22.88
N GLY A 173 -23.48 27.71 22.23
CA GLY A 173 -22.60 28.85 22.49
C GLY A 173 -21.98 29.26 21.17
N ALA A 174 -22.60 30.23 20.48
CA ALA A 174 -22.09 31.60 20.44
C ALA A 174 -20.85 31.75 19.54
N GLN A 175 -21.13 32.07 18.27
CA GLN A 175 -20.53 33.16 17.51
C GLN A 175 -19.03 33.44 17.76
N ASP A 176 -18.19 33.00 16.83
CA ASP A 176 -17.05 33.80 16.39
C ASP A 176 -16.80 33.54 14.91
N ALA A 177 -17.54 34.28 14.08
CA ALA A 177 -17.24 34.42 12.66
C ALA A 177 -16.03 35.33 12.51
N SER A 178 -14.83 34.82 12.80
CA SER A 178 -13.60 35.44 12.33
C SER A 178 -13.51 35.26 10.82
N THR A 179 -14.07 36.25 10.14
CA THR A 179 -13.84 36.55 8.73
C THR A 179 -12.34 36.78 8.54
N VAL A 180 -11.61 35.74 8.16
CA VAL A 180 -10.27 35.87 7.59
C VAL A 180 -10.46 36.33 6.15
N LEU A 181 -10.41 37.65 5.95
CA LEU A 181 -10.23 38.23 4.63
C LEU A 181 -8.88 37.74 4.06
N PRO A 182 -8.82 37.28 2.80
CA PRO A 182 -7.54 37.09 2.14
C PRO A 182 -6.82 38.45 2.03
N PRO A 183 -5.49 38.50 2.17
CA PRO A 183 -4.77 39.73 1.87
C PRO A 183 -5.02 40.11 0.42
N THR A 184 -5.51 41.32 0.21
CA THR A 184 -5.55 41.99 -1.09
C THR A 184 -4.12 42.02 -1.61
N VAL A 185 -3.79 41.12 -2.53
CA VAL A 185 -2.55 41.21 -3.29
C VAL A 185 -2.74 42.38 -4.24
N ASP A 186 -2.20 43.53 -3.83
CA ASP A 186 -2.01 44.71 -4.65
C ASP A 186 -1.28 44.26 -5.92
N SER A 187 -2.04 44.10 -6.99
CA SER A 187 -1.51 43.83 -8.31
C SER A 187 -0.85 45.10 -8.79
N THR A 188 0.41 45.28 -8.41
CA THR A 188 1.32 46.25 -9.01
C THR A 188 1.25 46.06 -10.52
N ARG A 189 0.51 46.97 -11.13
CA ARG A 189 0.25 47.10 -12.55
C ARG A 189 1.57 47.42 -13.25
N TRP A 190 2.22 46.39 -13.79
CA TRP A 190 3.35 46.58 -14.68
C TRP A 190 2.88 47.24 -15.99
N PRO A 191 3.56 48.28 -16.49
CA PRO A 191 3.16 48.96 -17.71
C PRO A 191 3.48 48.11 -18.94
N LEU A 192 2.46 47.84 -19.74
CA LEU A 192 2.56 47.36 -21.13
C LEU A 192 3.37 48.37 -21.95
N SER A 193 4.67 48.08 -22.14
CA SER A 193 5.46 48.74 -23.17
C SER A 193 5.29 47.99 -24.50
N CYS A 194 4.66 48.66 -25.46
CA CYS A 194 4.69 48.27 -26.87
C CYS A 194 6.08 48.59 -27.45
N PRO A 195 6.63 47.72 -28.30
CA PRO A 195 7.49 48.18 -29.37
C PRO A 195 6.86 47.90 -30.74
N THR A 196 6.49 48.99 -31.39
CA THR A 196 6.18 49.15 -32.81
C THR A 196 7.30 48.56 -33.67
N GLY A 197 7.02 47.49 -34.42
CA GLY A 197 7.94 46.89 -35.38
C GLY A 197 7.41 47.01 -36.81
N ARG A 198 7.86 48.04 -37.51
CA ARG A 198 7.76 48.20 -38.97
C ARG A 198 8.42 47.03 -39.70
N ARG A 199 7.77 46.53 -40.76
CA ARG A 199 8.35 46.48 -42.12
C ARG A 199 7.22 46.40 -43.15
#